data_AF-A0A972J529-F1
#
_entry.id   AF-A0A972J529-F1
#
_cell.length_a   1.000
_cell.length_b   1.000
_cell.length_c   1.000
_cell.angle_alpha   90.00
_cell.angle_beta   90.00
_cell.angle_gamma   90.00
#
_symmetry.space_group_name_H-M   'P 1'
#
loop_
_entity.id
_entity.type
_entity.pdbx_description
1 polymer ?
#
loop_
_entity_poly.entity_id
_entity_poly.type
_entity_poly.pdbx_seq_one_letter_code
_entity_poly.pdbx_strand_id
1 'polypeptide(L)'
;MRNLYAAVERSNYVILLGDANGVTIEYLGNPRDERENRDAGLYLGSVWTESIEGTCGMGTCIAERRAITIHRDEHFRSRHIGLSCSTTPIFFPDGSLLGTLDVSLLRPPQDKQSQQLALQIVDSYARLIENAYFLRLFKESWIVRFNVMQAFVEVVTENLLAVDSMGIVTAGNASALRELSLRNGYSPVGRSISEVFDLTFDDVMHHAVHKTTTILPLRSFRNGHQYFATFRAPETTIIPIPRGTGAGESLSFPEKGALSVMTLEYLAGADPVMTQNVNCARRVMNKDISILLIGETGTGKEVFARAVHNASDRAKQHFVALNCASIPESLIESELFGYKQGAFTGARSK
;
A
#
# COMPACT_ATOMS: atom_id res chain seq x y z
N MET A 1 10.04 -9.64 -5.30
CA MET A 1 10.77 -10.68 -6.06
C MET A 1 10.70 -10.48 -7.57
N ARG A 2 9.58 -10.75 -8.27
CA ARG A 2 9.53 -10.63 -9.75
C ARG A 2 9.91 -9.26 -10.32
N ASN A 3 9.43 -8.16 -9.73
CA ASN A 3 9.78 -6.81 -10.18
C ASN A 3 11.28 -6.51 -9.97
N LEU A 4 11.87 -6.99 -8.85
CA LEU A 4 13.31 -6.89 -8.63
C LEU A 4 14.07 -7.70 -9.69
N TYR A 5 13.62 -8.92 -9.99
CA TYR A 5 14.23 -9.75 -11.04
C TYR A 5 14.22 -9.05 -12.39
N ALA A 6 13.08 -8.51 -12.80
CA ALA A 6 12.97 -7.74 -14.04
C ALA A 6 13.92 -6.53 -14.08
N ALA A 7 14.23 -5.92 -12.93
CA ALA A 7 15.16 -4.79 -12.84
C ALA A 7 16.63 -5.22 -12.99
N VAL A 8 16.99 -6.46 -12.65
CA VAL A 8 18.40 -6.93 -12.60
C VAL A 8 18.72 -8.09 -13.56
N GLU A 9 17.72 -8.67 -14.22
CA GLU A 9 17.86 -9.85 -15.10
C GLU A 9 18.85 -9.61 -16.24
N ARG A 10 18.82 -8.42 -16.86
CA ARG A 10 19.73 -8.07 -17.96
C ARG A 10 21.20 -8.02 -17.55
N SER A 11 21.46 -7.97 -16.25
CA SER A 11 22.80 -7.96 -15.66
C SER A 11 23.19 -9.33 -15.09
N ASN A 12 22.41 -10.39 -15.33
CA ASN A 12 22.65 -11.77 -14.88
C ASN A 12 22.72 -11.93 -13.34
N TYR A 13 22.01 -11.08 -12.60
CA TYR A 13 21.86 -11.27 -11.16
C TYR A 13 20.90 -12.43 -10.86
N VAL A 14 21.22 -13.13 -9.80
CA VAL A 14 20.37 -14.10 -9.11
C VAL A 14 19.79 -13.43 -7.87
N ILE A 15 18.55 -13.74 -7.51
CA ILE A 15 17.90 -13.24 -6.30
C ILE A 15 17.66 -14.40 -5.35
N LEU A 16 18.05 -14.21 -4.09
CA LEU A 16 17.69 -15.10 -2.99
C LEU A 16 16.87 -14.32 -1.97
N LEU A 17 15.76 -14.91 -1.53
CA LEU A 17 15.07 -14.52 -0.32
C LEU A 17 15.45 -15.53 0.76
N GLY A 18 16.07 -15.06 1.84
CA GLY A 18 16.48 -15.87 2.98
C GLY A 18 15.61 -15.60 4.21
N ASP A 19 15.40 -16.61 5.04
CA ASP A 19 14.84 -16.43 6.38
C ASP A 19 15.89 -15.88 7.37
N ALA A 20 15.48 -15.61 8.62
CA ALA A 20 16.38 -15.10 9.65
C ALA A 20 17.50 -16.08 10.06
N ASN A 21 17.42 -17.36 9.66
CA ASN A 21 18.43 -18.38 9.91
C ASN A 21 19.34 -18.59 8.69
N GLY A 22 19.25 -17.73 7.66
CA GLY A 22 20.08 -17.80 6.46
C GLY A 22 19.69 -18.94 5.50
N VAL A 23 18.49 -19.50 5.63
CA VAL A 23 17.97 -20.51 4.70
C VAL A 23 17.28 -19.82 3.52
N THR A 24 17.70 -20.15 2.30
CA THR A 24 17.05 -19.65 1.07
C THR A 24 15.64 -20.24 0.94
N ILE A 25 14.62 -19.39 1.04
CA ILE A 25 13.19 -19.75 0.95
C ILE A 25 12.57 -19.43 -0.42
N GLU A 26 13.17 -18.53 -1.19
CA GLU A 26 12.79 -18.26 -2.58
C GLU A 26 14.03 -17.94 -3.42
N TYR A 27 14.02 -18.38 -4.68
CA TYR A 27 15.12 -18.23 -5.63
C TYR A 27 14.58 -17.80 -6.99
N LEU A 28 15.22 -16.79 -7.59
CA LEU A 28 14.99 -16.39 -8.98
C LEU A 28 16.33 -16.18 -9.69
N GLY A 29 16.56 -16.90 -10.77
CA GLY A 29 17.77 -16.79 -11.58
C GLY A 29 17.54 -17.28 -13.00
N ASN A 30 18.50 -17.04 -13.88
CA ASN A 30 18.43 -17.49 -15.26
C ASN A 30 18.47 -19.03 -15.32
N PRO A 31 17.46 -19.69 -15.92
CA PRO A 31 17.43 -21.16 -16.02
C PRO A 31 18.63 -21.74 -16.76
N ARG A 32 19.26 -20.98 -17.68
CA ARG A 32 20.44 -21.43 -18.43
C ARG A 32 21.67 -21.64 -17.53
N ASP A 33 21.71 -20.92 -16.42
CA ASP A 33 22.84 -20.93 -15.49
C ASP A 33 22.55 -21.81 -14.26
N GLU A 34 21.46 -22.60 -14.25
CA GLU A 34 21.01 -23.36 -13.06
C GLU A 34 22.11 -24.26 -12.48
N ARG A 35 22.89 -24.92 -13.35
CA ARG A 35 23.98 -25.78 -12.90
C ARG A 35 25.06 -24.98 -12.16
N GLU A 36 25.47 -23.84 -12.72
CA GLU A 36 26.48 -22.98 -12.09
C GLU A 36 25.95 -22.33 -10.81
N ASN A 37 24.67 -21.95 -10.79
CA ASN A 37 23.99 -21.43 -9.61
C ASN A 37 23.99 -22.47 -8.49
N ARG A 38 23.60 -23.72 -8.78
CA ARG A 38 23.68 -24.83 -7.83
C ARG A 38 25.11 -25.08 -7.37
N ASP A 39 26.05 -25.05 -8.31
CA ASP A 39 27.47 -25.20 -8.03
C ASP A 39 28.03 -24.01 -7.22
N ALA A 40 27.34 -22.90 -7.13
CA ALA A 40 27.71 -21.74 -6.31
C ALA A 40 26.92 -21.64 -5.00
N GLY A 41 26.05 -22.61 -4.68
CA GLY A 41 25.17 -22.55 -3.50
C GLY A 41 23.89 -21.73 -3.69
N LEU A 42 23.68 -21.14 -4.87
CA LEU A 42 22.56 -20.27 -5.20
C LEU A 42 21.35 -21.12 -5.64
N TYR A 43 20.67 -21.74 -4.69
CA TYR A 43 19.48 -22.58 -4.95
C TYR A 43 18.53 -22.61 -3.75
N LEU A 44 17.29 -23.03 -3.98
CA LEU A 44 16.28 -23.14 -2.94
C LEU A 44 16.69 -24.13 -1.83
N GLY A 45 16.64 -23.69 -0.57
CA GLY A 45 16.99 -24.50 0.60
C GLY A 45 18.48 -24.49 0.98
N SER A 46 19.34 -23.75 0.27
CA SER A 46 20.72 -23.55 0.68
C SER A 46 20.81 -22.74 1.98
N VAL A 47 21.85 -23.00 2.78
CA VAL A 47 22.05 -22.33 4.08
C VAL A 47 23.32 -21.50 4.02
N TRP A 48 23.19 -20.20 4.29
CA TRP A 48 24.26 -19.21 4.14
C TRP A 48 24.64 -18.53 5.45
N THR A 49 24.58 -19.25 6.58
CA THR A 49 25.08 -18.70 7.84
C THR A 49 26.60 -18.68 7.85
N GLU A 50 27.20 -17.73 8.57
CA GLU A 50 28.66 -17.70 8.70
C GLU A 50 29.24 -18.95 9.37
N SER A 51 28.45 -19.63 10.21
CA SER A 51 28.86 -20.89 10.83
C SER A 51 29.10 -22.03 9.83
N ILE A 52 28.52 -21.95 8.64
CA ILE A 52 28.62 -22.98 7.57
C ILE A 52 29.54 -22.48 6.45
N GLU A 53 29.31 -21.25 5.99
CA GLU A 53 29.95 -20.68 4.80
C GLU A 53 31.10 -19.70 5.10
N GLY A 54 31.31 -19.35 6.37
CA GLY A 54 32.17 -18.22 6.76
C GLY A 54 31.62 -16.89 6.27
N THR A 55 32.48 -15.88 6.14
CA THR A 55 32.10 -14.56 5.61
C THR A 55 31.41 -14.71 4.24
N CYS A 56 30.15 -14.29 4.17
CA CYS A 56 29.31 -14.37 2.99
C CYS A 56 28.15 -13.36 3.08
N GLY A 57 27.50 -13.04 1.95
CA GLY A 57 26.47 -12.00 1.89
C GLY A 57 25.38 -12.13 2.94
N MET A 58 24.61 -13.22 2.90
CA MET A 58 23.50 -13.45 3.84
C MET A 58 23.96 -13.60 5.28
N GLY A 59 24.99 -14.42 5.54
CA GLY A 59 25.49 -14.66 6.90
C GLY A 59 25.98 -13.38 7.57
N THR A 60 26.82 -12.61 6.88
CA THR A 60 27.37 -11.35 7.41
C THR A 60 26.26 -10.30 7.54
N CYS A 61 25.31 -10.24 6.61
CA CYS A 61 24.14 -9.36 6.71
C CYS A 61 23.27 -9.67 7.94
N ILE A 62 23.06 -10.96 8.26
CA ILE A 62 22.30 -11.40 9.44
C ILE A 62 23.04 -10.98 10.72
N ALA A 63 24.35 -11.22 10.78
CA ALA A 63 25.18 -10.89 11.94
C ALA A 63 25.23 -9.37 12.21
N GLU A 64 25.44 -8.58 11.16
CA GLU A 64 25.63 -7.13 11.25
C GLU A 64 24.33 -6.33 11.26
N ARG A 65 23.20 -6.95 10.89
CA ARG A 65 21.87 -6.32 10.78
C ARG A 65 21.88 -5.04 9.94
N ARG A 66 22.63 -5.04 8.84
CA ARG A 66 22.71 -3.92 7.90
C ARG A 66 22.95 -4.40 6.48
N ALA A 67 22.62 -3.56 5.51
CA ALA A 67 22.91 -3.82 4.10
C ALA A 67 24.43 -3.92 3.87
N ILE A 68 24.89 -4.99 3.21
CA ILE A 68 26.29 -5.34 3.02
C ILE A 68 26.52 -5.87 1.61
N THR A 69 27.68 -5.54 1.05
CA THR A 69 28.23 -6.21 -0.12
C THR A 69 29.42 -7.06 0.31
N ILE A 70 29.43 -8.34 -0.05
CA ILE A 70 30.60 -9.22 0.03
C ILE A 70 31.03 -9.52 -1.41
N HIS A 71 32.25 -9.13 -1.75
CA HIS A 71 32.75 -9.18 -3.12
C HIS A 71 33.99 -10.07 -3.22
N ARG A 72 33.89 -11.11 -4.05
CA ARG A 72 35.01 -11.98 -4.45
C ARG A 72 35.76 -12.55 -3.25
N ASP A 73 37.03 -12.19 -3.09
CA ASP A 73 37.96 -12.65 -2.07
C ASP A 73 37.57 -12.23 -0.64
N GLU A 74 36.54 -11.39 -0.48
CA GLU A 74 35.88 -11.16 0.81
C GLU A 74 35.06 -12.37 1.27
N HIS A 75 34.68 -13.28 0.37
CA HIS A 75 34.09 -14.56 0.76
C HIS A 75 35.13 -15.46 1.40
N PHE A 76 34.79 -16.06 2.54
CA PHE A 76 35.71 -16.96 3.25
C PHE A 76 35.94 -18.28 2.49
N ARG A 77 34.89 -18.84 1.89
CA ARG A 77 34.97 -20.09 1.12
C ARG A 77 35.54 -19.84 -0.26
N SER A 78 36.59 -20.60 -0.62
CA SER A 78 37.22 -20.57 -1.95
C SER A 78 36.23 -20.83 -3.09
N ARG A 79 35.18 -21.62 -2.85
CA ARG A 79 34.11 -21.88 -3.83
C ARG A 79 33.30 -20.61 -4.18
N HIS A 80 33.25 -19.63 -3.29
CA HIS A 80 32.44 -18.41 -3.43
C HIS A 80 33.24 -17.18 -3.85
N ILE A 81 34.57 -17.29 -4.04
CA ILE A 81 35.41 -16.16 -4.46
C ILE A 81 35.11 -15.66 -5.88
N GLY A 82 34.40 -16.47 -6.67
CA GLY A 82 33.86 -16.06 -7.97
C GLY A 82 32.63 -15.17 -7.86
N LEU A 83 32.02 -15.05 -6.67
CA LEU A 83 30.74 -14.39 -6.47
C LEU A 83 30.88 -12.96 -5.97
N SER A 84 29.85 -12.17 -6.23
CA SER A 84 29.60 -10.96 -5.46
C SER A 84 28.14 -10.94 -5.01
N CYS A 85 27.93 -10.75 -3.72
CA CYS A 85 26.62 -10.71 -3.09
C CYS A 85 26.36 -9.28 -2.58
N SER A 86 25.18 -8.75 -2.86
CA SER A 86 24.65 -7.52 -2.27
C SER A 86 23.38 -7.87 -1.53
N THR A 87 23.48 -7.89 -0.20
CA THR A 87 22.43 -8.39 0.69
C THR A 87 21.93 -7.28 1.59
N THR A 88 20.62 -7.23 1.82
CA THR A 88 19.99 -6.33 2.80
C THR A 88 19.12 -7.12 3.79
N PRO A 89 19.07 -6.72 5.07
CA PRO A 89 18.15 -7.31 6.02
C PRO A 89 16.72 -6.80 5.79
N ILE A 90 15.75 -7.63 6.12
CA ILE A 90 14.34 -7.30 6.21
C ILE A 90 13.95 -7.41 7.69
N PHE A 91 13.30 -6.40 8.24
CA PHE A 91 12.89 -6.36 9.63
C PHE A 91 11.38 -6.44 9.82
N PHE A 92 10.97 -7.00 10.95
CA PHE A 92 9.64 -6.79 11.50
C PHE A 92 9.49 -5.35 12.04
N PRO A 93 8.26 -4.85 12.23
CA PRO A 93 8.03 -3.52 12.78
C PRO A 93 8.61 -3.29 14.19
N ASP A 94 8.82 -4.35 14.98
CA ASP A 94 9.45 -4.28 16.30
C ASP A 94 11.00 -4.21 16.23
N GLY A 95 11.57 -4.24 15.03
CA GLY A 95 13.01 -4.21 14.78
C GLY A 95 13.71 -5.57 14.85
N SER A 96 12.98 -6.66 15.10
CA SER A 96 13.53 -8.01 15.00
C SER A 96 13.74 -8.40 13.52
N LEU A 97 14.73 -9.27 13.27
CA LEU A 97 15.09 -9.69 11.91
C LEU A 97 14.04 -10.66 11.37
N LEU A 98 13.42 -10.34 10.23
CA LEU A 98 12.51 -11.21 9.51
C LEU A 98 13.26 -12.13 8.53
N GLY A 99 14.28 -11.61 7.87
CA GLY A 99 15.08 -12.37 6.91
C GLY A 99 16.02 -11.47 6.11
N THR A 100 16.46 -11.94 4.95
CA THR A 100 17.37 -11.20 4.07
C THR A 100 16.90 -11.25 2.62
N LEU A 101 17.18 -10.19 1.88
CA LEU A 101 17.05 -10.15 0.43
C LEU A 101 18.44 -9.98 -0.16
N ASP A 102 18.83 -10.90 -1.03
CA ASP A 102 20.14 -10.91 -1.67
C ASP A 102 20.01 -10.84 -3.18
N VAL A 103 20.93 -10.11 -3.80
CA VAL A 103 21.25 -10.29 -5.22
C VAL A 103 22.71 -10.67 -5.40
N SER A 104 22.93 -11.74 -6.15
CA SER A 104 24.24 -12.33 -6.37
C SER A 104 24.62 -12.36 -7.85
N LEU A 105 25.88 -12.04 -8.14
CA LEU A 105 26.49 -12.24 -9.45
C LEU A 105 27.47 -13.41 -9.40
N LEU A 106 27.28 -14.37 -10.29
CA LEU A 106 28.21 -15.50 -10.49
C LEU A 106 29.58 -15.08 -11.03
N ARG A 107 29.62 -13.99 -11.80
CA ARG A 107 30.80 -13.50 -12.52
C ARG A 107 30.84 -11.97 -12.48
N PRO A 108 31.11 -11.36 -11.31
CA PRO A 108 31.14 -9.93 -11.16
C PRO A 108 32.36 -9.32 -11.88
N PRO A 109 32.31 -8.03 -12.24
CA PRO A 109 33.50 -7.29 -12.65
C PRO A 109 34.54 -7.22 -11.52
N GLN A 110 35.73 -6.73 -11.84
CA GLN A 110 36.82 -6.60 -10.86
C GLN A 110 36.59 -5.44 -9.89
N ASP A 111 35.93 -4.38 -10.31
CA ASP A 111 35.53 -3.28 -9.45
C ASP A 111 34.17 -3.56 -8.77
N LYS A 112 33.90 -2.82 -7.68
CA LYS A 112 32.66 -2.96 -6.89
C LYS A 112 31.56 -1.96 -7.29
N GLN A 113 31.72 -1.16 -8.35
CA GLN A 113 30.76 -0.06 -8.60
C GLN A 113 29.36 -0.59 -8.90
N SER A 114 29.25 -1.66 -9.70
CA SER A 114 27.95 -2.24 -10.04
C SER A 114 27.19 -2.79 -8.82
N GLN A 115 27.92 -3.20 -7.78
CA GLN A 115 27.42 -3.81 -6.56
C GLN A 115 26.84 -2.76 -5.61
N GLN A 116 27.39 -1.54 -5.63
CA GLN A 116 26.84 -0.41 -4.88
C GLN A 116 25.44 -0.06 -5.38
N LEU A 117 25.26 0.00 -6.71
CA LEU A 117 23.94 0.20 -7.30
C LEU A 117 23.00 -0.97 -6.98
N ALA A 118 23.49 -2.21 -7.11
CA ALA A 118 22.71 -3.39 -6.77
C ALA A 118 22.24 -3.37 -5.30
N LEU A 119 23.10 -2.96 -4.38
CA LEU A 119 22.78 -2.85 -2.96
C LEU A 119 21.67 -1.81 -2.70
N GLN A 120 21.73 -0.66 -3.36
CA GLN A 120 20.68 0.37 -3.26
C GLN A 120 19.33 -0.14 -3.79
N ILE A 121 19.34 -0.83 -4.94
CA ILE A 121 18.14 -1.42 -5.52
C ILE A 121 17.56 -2.45 -4.53
N VAL A 122 18.38 -3.38 -4.04
CA VAL A 122 17.94 -4.43 -3.13
C VAL A 122 17.42 -3.86 -1.81
N ASP A 123 18.11 -2.87 -1.22
CA ASP A 123 17.63 -2.19 -0.01
C ASP A 123 16.27 -1.53 -0.26
N SER A 124 16.07 -0.83 -1.37
CA SER A 124 14.77 -0.23 -1.69
C SER A 124 13.64 -1.26 -1.77
N TYR A 125 13.91 -2.44 -2.37
CA TYR A 125 12.93 -3.52 -2.43
C TYR A 125 12.67 -4.16 -1.07
N ALA A 126 13.66 -4.26 -0.20
CA ALA A 126 13.45 -4.70 1.18
C ALA A 126 12.56 -3.71 1.94
N ARG A 127 12.76 -2.39 1.79
CA ARG A 127 11.85 -1.38 2.38
C ARG A 127 10.42 -1.54 1.86
N LEU A 128 10.24 -1.85 0.56
CA LEU A 128 8.90 -2.13 0.02
C LEU A 128 8.27 -3.38 0.65
N ILE A 129 9.05 -4.44 0.90
CA ILE A 129 8.58 -5.65 1.59
C ILE A 129 8.18 -5.31 3.04
N GLU A 130 9.02 -4.58 3.77
CA GLU A 130 8.74 -4.12 5.14
C GLU A 130 7.45 -3.28 5.19
N ASN A 131 7.28 -2.34 4.27
CA ASN A 131 6.10 -1.48 4.19
C ASN A 131 4.83 -2.27 3.86
N ALA A 132 4.90 -3.20 2.90
CA ALA A 132 3.78 -4.08 2.57
C ALA A 132 3.41 -4.99 3.76
N TYR A 133 4.41 -5.50 4.47
CA TYR A 133 4.22 -6.30 5.68
C TYR A 133 3.57 -5.47 6.79
N PHE A 134 4.05 -4.25 7.04
CA PHE A 134 3.49 -3.31 8.02
C PHE A 134 2.00 -3.04 7.74
N LEU A 135 1.66 -2.68 6.50
CA LEU A 135 0.28 -2.39 6.09
C LEU A 135 -0.66 -3.60 6.21
N ARG A 136 -0.11 -4.82 6.09
CA ARG A 136 -0.85 -6.06 6.28
C ARG A 136 -1.02 -6.42 7.76
N LEU A 137 0.02 -6.21 8.57
CA LEU A 137 -0.01 -6.48 10.01
C LEU A 137 -0.96 -5.52 10.73
N PHE A 138 -0.90 -4.24 10.39
CA PHE A 138 -1.73 -3.18 10.95
C PHE A 138 -2.94 -2.84 10.07
N LYS A 139 -3.43 -3.82 9.30
CA LYS A 139 -4.65 -3.65 8.48
C LYS A 139 -5.87 -3.23 9.31
N GLU A 140 -5.85 -3.54 10.60
CA GLU A 140 -6.88 -3.26 11.60
C GLU A 140 -6.66 -1.95 12.37
N SER A 141 -5.65 -1.18 12.01
CA SER A 141 -5.33 0.11 12.61
C SER A 141 -5.58 1.26 11.64
N TRP A 142 -5.72 2.46 12.18
CA TRP A 142 -5.71 3.68 11.37
C TRP A 142 -4.27 3.93 10.94
N ILE A 143 -4.04 4.03 9.63
CA ILE A 143 -2.69 4.25 9.10
C ILE A 143 -2.53 5.71 8.73
N VAL A 144 -1.53 6.36 9.32
CA VAL A 144 -1.04 7.68 8.93
C VAL A 144 0.17 7.49 8.04
N ARG A 145 0.07 7.91 6.78
CA ARG A 145 1.18 7.94 5.82
C ARG A 145 1.66 9.37 5.73
N PHE A 146 2.95 9.61 5.84
CA PHE A 146 3.46 10.98 5.78
C PHE A 146 4.82 11.09 5.09
N ASN A 147 5.07 12.24 4.46
CA ASN A 147 6.33 12.58 3.82
C ASN A 147 6.60 14.09 3.93
N VAL A 148 7.87 14.51 3.89
CA VAL A 148 8.24 15.93 3.83
C VAL A 148 7.83 16.57 2.50
N MET A 149 7.78 15.77 1.42
CA MET A 149 7.38 16.21 0.09
C MET A 149 5.94 15.78 -0.22
N GLN A 150 5.06 16.75 -0.47
CA GLN A 150 3.65 16.51 -0.81
C GLN A 150 3.50 15.54 -2.00
N ALA A 151 4.32 15.69 -3.04
CA ALA A 151 4.24 14.87 -4.25
C ALA A 151 4.54 13.38 -4.03
N PHE A 152 5.20 13.01 -2.92
CA PHE A 152 5.64 11.64 -2.67
C PHE A 152 4.80 10.87 -1.64
N VAL A 153 3.86 11.53 -0.97
CA VAL A 153 3.02 10.89 0.07
C VAL A 153 2.30 9.63 -0.46
N GLU A 154 1.74 9.71 -1.66
CA GLU A 154 1.01 8.61 -2.30
C GLU A 154 1.88 7.72 -3.20
N VAL A 155 3.01 8.24 -3.70
CA VAL A 155 3.83 7.58 -4.74
C VAL A 155 4.99 6.79 -4.12
N VAL A 156 5.65 7.36 -3.12
CA VAL A 156 6.83 6.79 -2.45
C VAL A 156 6.56 6.89 -0.95
N THR A 157 5.68 6.03 -0.45
CA THR A 157 5.35 6.05 0.98
C THR A 157 6.53 5.52 1.78
N GLU A 158 7.26 6.43 2.43
CA GLU A 158 8.42 6.10 3.26
C GLU A 158 8.03 5.96 4.72
N ASN A 159 7.16 6.83 5.25
CA ASN A 159 6.85 6.84 6.67
C ASN A 159 5.40 6.42 6.95
N LEU A 160 5.26 5.39 7.78
CA LEU A 160 3.99 4.78 8.18
C LEU A 160 3.88 4.77 9.71
N LEU A 161 2.76 5.26 10.24
CA LEU A 161 2.34 5.02 11.62
C LEU A 161 1.02 4.27 11.66
N ALA A 162 0.88 3.36 12.62
CA ALA A 162 -0.38 2.75 13.00
C ALA A 162 -0.90 3.42 14.27
N VAL A 163 -2.19 3.75 14.28
CA VAL A 163 -2.89 4.44 15.35
C VAL A 163 -4.13 3.62 15.74
N ASP A 164 -4.41 3.49 17.03
CA ASP A 164 -5.61 2.83 17.53
C ASP A 164 -6.83 3.76 17.58
N SER A 165 -7.96 3.26 18.05
CA SER A 165 -9.21 4.03 18.16
C SER A 165 -9.20 5.12 19.23
N MET A 166 -8.17 5.19 20.06
CA MET A 166 -7.97 6.23 21.09
C MET A 166 -6.99 7.31 20.60
N GLY A 167 -6.52 7.22 19.36
CA GLY A 167 -5.53 8.14 18.83
C GLY A 167 -4.11 7.85 19.30
N ILE A 168 -3.83 6.69 19.91
CA ILE A 168 -2.50 6.31 20.35
C ILE A 168 -1.74 5.64 19.21
N VAL A 169 -0.50 6.08 18.97
CA VAL A 169 0.40 5.45 18.01
C VAL A 169 0.83 4.09 18.54
N THR A 170 0.42 3.01 17.89
CA THR A 170 0.72 1.63 18.30
C THR A 170 1.98 1.09 17.66
N ALA A 171 2.33 1.58 16.47
CA ALA A 171 3.56 1.20 15.77
C ALA A 171 3.98 2.24 14.72
N GLY A 172 5.24 2.18 14.30
CA GLY A 172 5.73 2.90 13.14
C GLY A 172 6.72 2.03 12.36
N ASN A 173 6.79 2.21 11.04
CA ASN A 173 7.83 1.55 10.28
C ASN A 173 9.20 2.20 10.57
N ALA A 174 10.29 1.53 10.18
CA ALA A 174 11.64 1.96 10.53
C ALA A 174 11.96 3.40 10.06
N SER A 175 11.43 3.81 8.90
CA SER A 175 11.60 5.17 8.40
C SER A 175 10.87 6.19 9.25
N ALA A 176 9.59 5.96 9.58
CA ALA A 176 8.81 6.88 10.43
C ALA A 176 9.43 7.03 11.81
N LEU A 177 9.88 5.92 12.41
CA LEU A 177 10.53 5.95 13.71
C LEU A 177 11.84 6.73 13.64
N ARG A 178 12.70 6.50 12.62
CA ARG A 178 13.91 7.31 12.45
C ARG A 178 13.56 8.79 12.31
N GLU A 179 12.71 9.14 11.35
CA GLU A 179 12.32 10.52 11.03
C GLU A 179 11.82 11.30 12.26
N LEU A 180 11.03 10.65 13.12
CA LEU A 180 10.44 11.27 14.31
C LEU A 180 11.32 11.20 15.57
N SER A 181 12.26 10.24 15.64
CA SER A 181 13.12 10.02 16.82
C SER A 181 14.45 10.78 16.77
N LEU A 182 14.76 11.42 15.64
CA LEU A 182 16.08 11.94 15.22
C LEU A 182 16.84 12.85 16.20
N ARG A 183 16.29 13.25 17.35
CA ARG A 183 17.00 14.19 18.25
C ARG A 183 17.08 13.84 19.75
N ASN A 184 16.26 12.96 20.33
CA ASN A 184 16.18 12.85 21.81
C ASN A 184 15.81 11.46 22.40
N GLY A 185 15.93 10.35 21.64
CA GLY A 185 15.48 9.03 22.14
C GLY A 185 13.96 8.95 22.37
N TYR A 186 13.21 9.89 21.82
CA TYR A 186 11.75 9.91 21.82
C TYR A 186 11.23 8.81 20.90
N SER A 187 10.31 7.99 21.40
CA SER A 187 9.52 7.08 20.56
C SER A 187 8.11 7.64 20.41
N PRO A 188 7.58 7.78 19.17
CA PRO A 188 6.17 8.13 18.98
C PRO A 188 5.25 7.00 19.43
N VAL A 189 5.73 5.76 19.51
CA VAL A 189 4.92 4.60 19.93
C VAL A 189 4.51 4.74 21.40
N GLY A 190 3.22 4.54 21.68
CA GLY A 190 2.60 4.72 22.98
C GLY A 190 2.15 6.16 23.28
N ARG A 191 2.32 7.09 22.34
CA ARG A 191 1.91 8.50 22.49
C ARG A 191 0.65 8.80 21.71
N SER A 192 -0.09 9.81 22.15
CA SER A 192 -1.20 10.36 21.36
C SER A 192 -0.66 10.98 20.06
N ILE A 193 -1.36 10.79 18.95
CA ILE A 193 -1.03 11.38 17.67
C ILE A 193 -0.96 12.92 17.75
N SER A 194 -1.75 13.51 18.64
CA SER A 194 -1.76 14.96 18.91
C SER A 194 -0.54 15.45 19.69
N GLU A 195 0.22 14.56 20.32
CA GLU A 195 1.54 14.89 20.90
C GLU A 195 2.67 14.78 19.87
N VAL A 196 2.43 14.08 18.77
CA VAL A 196 3.41 13.90 17.68
C VAL A 196 3.24 15.01 16.64
N PHE A 197 2.01 15.28 16.24
CA PHE A 197 1.65 16.24 15.19
C PHE A 197 0.54 17.18 15.65
N ASP A 198 0.37 18.30 14.97
CA ASP A 198 -0.78 19.22 15.09
C ASP A 198 -2.07 18.62 14.48
N LEU A 199 -2.38 17.39 14.87
CA LEU A 199 -3.42 16.54 14.30
C LEU A 199 -4.24 15.89 15.42
N THR A 200 -5.56 15.91 15.31
CA THR A 200 -6.45 15.18 16.23
C THR A 200 -6.81 13.81 15.68
N PHE A 201 -7.25 12.89 16.54
CA PHE A 201 -7.76 11.60 16.07
C PHE A 201 -9.04 11.75 15.22
N ASP A 202 -9.87 12.75 15.51
CA ASP A 202 -11.05 13.05 14.69
C ASP A 202 -10.67 13.45 13.26
N ASP A 203 -9.57 14.20 13.09
CA ASP A 203 -9.04 14.52 11.76
C ASP A 203 -8.58 13.27 11.02
N VAL A 204 -7.87 12.36 11.70
CA VAL A 204 -7.43 11.06 11.15
C VAL A 204 -8.66 10.27 10.67
N MET A 205 -9.67 10.14 11.54
CA MET A 205 -10.89 9.39 11.24
C MET A 205 -11.65 10.02 10.08
N HIS A 206 -11.86 11.34 10.10
CA HIS A 206 -12.60 12.07 9.08
C HIS A 206 -11.98 11.86 7.69
N HIS A 207 -10.67 12.06 7.55
CA HIS A 207 -9.99 11.94 6.25
C HIS A 207 -9.84 10.48 5.79
N ALA A 208 -9.63 9.55 6.72
CA ALA A 208 -9.51 8.12 6.41
C ALA A 208 -10.82 7.48 5.94
N VAL A 209 -11.96 7.85 6.55
CA VAL A 209 -13.28 7.28 6.24
C VAL A 209 -13.84 7.81 4.93
N HIS A 210 -13.69 9.11 4.67
CA HIS A 210 -14.25 9.75 3.47
C HIS A 210 -13.39 9.52 2.21
N LYS A 211 -12.29 8.76 2.31
CA LYS A 211 -11.33 8.51 1.21
C LYS A 211 -10.98 9.79 0.45
N THR A 212 -10.77 10.88 1.19
CA THR A 212 -10.40 12.15 0.58
C THR A 212 -9.02 11.98 -0.07
N THR A 213 -8.87 12.29 -1.35
CA THR A 213 -7.56 12.43 -2.01
C THR A 213 -6.80 13.67 -1.52
N THR A 214 -7.37 14.38 -0.54
CA THR A 214 -6.78 15.57 0.07
C THR A 214 -5.57 15.17 0.91
N ILE A 215 -4.40 15.63 0.47
CA ILE A 215 -3.17 15.56 1.25
C ILE A 215 -3.22 16.65 2.31
N LEU A 216 -3.12 16.27 3.59
CA LEU A 216 -3.18 17.18 4.71
C LEU A 216 -1.76 17.63 5.12
N PRO A 217 -1.45 18.94 5.12
CA PRO A 217 -0.23 19.42 5.75
C PRO A 217 -0.34 19.26 7.27
N LEU A 218 0.70 18.73 7.89
CA LEU A 218 0.79 18.59 9.34
C LEU A 218 2.20 18.92 9.82
N ARG A 219 2.31 19.49 11.01
CA ARG A 219 3.57 19.90 11.63
C ARG A 219 3.89 18.97 12.79
N SER A 220 5.12 18.45 12.81
CA SER A 220 5.61 17.70 13.96
C SER A 220 6.02 18.65 15.08
N PHE A 221 5.50 18.42 16.28
CA PHE A 221 5.90 19.18 17.47
C PHE A 221 7.33 18.83 17.95
N ARG A 222 7.92 17.74 17.43
CA ARG A 222 9.21 17.22 17.90
C ARG A 222 10.40 17.80 17.16
N ASN A 223 10.32 17.90 15.84
CA ASN A 223 11.38 18.47 15.00
C ASN A 223 10.97 19.80 14.35
N GLY A 224 9.71 20.22 14.48
CA GLY A 224 9.19 21.46 13.92
C GLY A 224 8.98 21.43 12.41
N HIS A 225 9.28 20.30 11.75
CA HIS A 225 9.14 20.13 10.30
C HIS A 225 7.68 20.02 9.89
N GLN A 226 7.41 20.52 8.69
CA GLN A 226 6.14 20.30 8.01
C GLN A 226 6.23 19.01 7.18
N TYR A 227 5.20 18.20 7.33
CA TYR A 227 4.93 16.99 6.57
C TYR A 227 3.60 17.12 5.85
N PHE A 228 3.36 16.19 4.97
CA PHE A 228 2.14 16.01 4.21
C PHE A 228 1.68 14.58 4.42
N ALA A 229 0.39 14.39 4.70
CA ALA A 229 -0.12 13.09 5.07
C ALA A 229 -1.40 12.68 4.36
N THR A 230 -1.55 11.37 4.23
CA THR A 230 -2.78 10.70 3.84
C THR A 230 -3.11 9.63 4.87
N PHE A 231 -4.38 9.26 4.92
CA PHE A 231 -4.91 8.41 5.96
C PHE A 231 -5.63 7.21 5.37
N ARG A 232 -5.52 6.06 6.03
CA ARG A 232 -6.23 4.84 5.66
C ARG A 232 -6.96 4.29 6.87
N ALA A 233 -8.25 4.04 6.70
CA ALA A 233 -9.07 3.39 7.71
C ALA A 233 -8.77 1.88 7.80
N PRO A 234 -8.98 1.25 8.97
CA PRO A 234 -8.86 -0.19 9.13
C PRO A 234 -9.74 -1.00 8.17
N GLU A 235 -9.28 -2.16 7.69
CA GLU A 235 -10.03 -3.09 6.83
C GLU A 235 -11.23 -3.71 7.57
N THR A 236 -11.05 -4.03 8.86
CA THR A 236 -12.12 -4.45 9.78
C THR A 236 -12.85 -3.27 10.41
N THR A 237 -12.71 -2.04 9.89
CA THR A 237 -13.74 -1.02 10.15
C THR A 237 -15.02 -1.47 9.47
N ILE A 238 -15.73 -2.35 10.16
CA ILE A 238 -17.17 -2.40 10.11
C ILE A 238 -17.55 -1.04 10.67
N ILE A 239 -17.83 -0.08 9.77
CA ILE A 239 -18.53 1.14 10.15
C ILE A 239 -19.71 0.68 11.01
N PRO A 240 -19.86 1.13 12.26
CA PRO A 240 -21.03 0.78 13.05
C PRO A 240 -22.27 1.34 12.35
N ILE A 241 -23.00 0.49 11.63
CA ILE A 241 -24.44 0.48 11.79
C ILE A 241 -24.66 -0.22 13.15
N PRO A 242 -25.41 0.36 14.10
CA PRO A 242 -25.60 -0.22 15.44
C PRO A 242 -26.09 -1.69 15.39
N ARG A 243 -25.47 -2.55 16.22
CA ARG A 243 -25.64 -4.01 16.28
C ARG A 243 -26.46 -4.47 17.51
N GLY A 244 -26.95 -5.72 17.45
CA GLY A 244 -27.00 -6.67 18.59
C GLY A 244 -27.94 -7.85 18.31
N THR A 245 -27.79 -9.11 18.72
CA THR A 245 -26.80 -9.99 19.44
C THR A 245 -27.39 -11.42 19.28
N GLY A 246 -26.71 -12.47 18.81
CA GLY A 246 -25.94 -13.43 19.63
C GLY A 246 -26.38 -14.91 19.42
N ALA A 247 -25.40 -15.78 19.09
CA ALA A 247 -25.28 -17.25 19.22
C ALA A 247 -26.33 -18.25 18.65
N GLY A 248 -25.85 -19.19 17.79
CA GLY A 248 -26.30 -20.59 17.78
C GLY A 248 -27.00 -21.13 16.52
N GLU A 249 -26.20 -21.73 15.62
CA GLU A 249 -26.52 -22.81 14.65
C GLU A 249 -27.36 -22.56 13.37
N SER A 250 -26.59 -22.57 12.26
CA SER A 250 -26.90 -23.10 10.93
C SER A 250 -27.93 -22.37 10.05
N LEU A 251 -27.42 -22.04 8.86
CA LEU A 251 -27.65 -20.78 8.16
C LEU A 251 -28.96 -20.78 7.37
N SER A 252 -29.99 -20.14 7.93
CA SER A 252 -31.20 -19.77 7.21
C SER A 252 -31.36 -18.24 7.22
N PHE A 253 -31.51 -17.67 6.02
CA PHE A 253 -31.90 -16.26 5.83
C PHE A 253 -33.34 -16.08 6.32
N PRO A 254 -33.64 -15.02 7.10
CA PRO A 254 -34.40 -13.91 6.50
C PRO A 254 -34.21 -12.51 7.14
N GLU A 255 -34.83 -11.55 6.45
CA GLU A 255 -34.86 -10.09 6.56
C GLU A 255 -35.35 -9.44 7.88
N LYS A 256 -34.93 -8.16 7.99
CA LYS A 256 -35.59 -6.94 8.54
C LYS A 256 -35.44 -6.62 10.04
N GLY A 257 -34.56 -5.66 10.30
CA GLY A 257 -34.57 -4.73 11.44
C GLY A 257 -33.71 -3.50 11.09
N ALA A 258 -34.31 -2.33 11.12
CA ALA A 258 -33.92 -1.10 10.44
C ALA A 258 -32.70 -0.35 11.02
N LEU A 259 -31.93 0.35 10.17
CA LEU A 259 -31.36 1.69 10.39
C LEU A 259 -30.86 2.31 9.05
N SER A 260 -31.75 3.15 8.51
CA SER A 260 -31.68 4.14 7.42
C SER A 260 -30.80 3.87 6.19
N VAL A 261 -31.41 3.21 5.20
CA VAL A 261 -31.29 3.62 3.80
C VAL A 261 -31.53 5.14 3.75
N MET A 262 -30.58 5.95 3.27
CA MET A 262 -30.88 7.36 2.97
C MET A 262 -31.89 7.37 1.82
N THR A 263 -33.17 7.35 2.17
CA THR A 263 -34.26 7.41 1.22
C THR A 263 -34.33 8.82 0.63
N LEU A 264 -34.99 8.93 -0.51
CA LEU A 264 -35.31 10.24 -1.09
C LEU A 264 -35.98 11.16 -0.05
N GLU A 265 -36.79 10.63 0.86
CA GLU A 265 -37.45 11.37 1.95
C GLU A 265 -36.46 11.94 2.97
N TYR A 266 -35.39 11.19 3.26
CA TYR A 266 -34.32 11.66 4.14
C TYR A 266 -33.55 12.83 3.52
N LEU A 267 -33.39 12.84 2.20
CA LEU A 267 -32.77 13.97 1.48
C LEU A 267 -33.64 15.21 1.46
N ALA A 268 -34.97 15.08 1.49
CA ALA A 268 -35.89 16.21 1.52
C ALA A 268 -35.83 17.00 2.84
N GLY A 269 -35.62 16.32 3.97
CA GLY A 269 -35.63 16.96 5.29
C GLY A 269 -36.89 17.81 5.51
N ALA A 270 -36.72 19.08 5.87
CA ALA A 270 -37.80 20.07 5.99
C ALA A 270 -37.85 21.08 4.82
N ASP A 271 -37.07 20.85 3.75
CA ASP A 271 -36.97 21.76 2.60
C ASP A 271 -38.13 21.54 1.61
N PRO A 272 -39.00 22.55 1.36
CA PRO A 272 -40.12 22.43 0.42
C PRO A 272 -39.68 22.18 -1.03
N VAL A 273 -38.57 22.77 -1.46
CA VAL A 273 -38.02 22.63 -2.82
C VAL A 273 -37.45 21.23 -3.01
N MET A 274 -36.72 20.72 -2.02
CA MET A 274 -36.19 19.36 -2.09
C MET A 274 -37.31 18.31 -2.03
N THR A 275 -38.36 18.56 -1.25
CA THR A 275 -39.58 17.73 -1.24
C THR A 275 -40.22 17.64 -2.62
N GLN A 276 -40.27 18.76 -3.35
CA GLN A 276 -40.77 18.77 -4.73
C GLN A 276 -39.87 17.96 -5.68
N ASN A 277 -38.54 18.10 -5.55
CA ASN A 277 -37.57 17.35 -6.35
C ASN A 277 -37.66 15.84 -6.12
N VAL A 278 -37.84 15.41 -4.88
CA VAL A 278 -38.07 14.01 -4.49
C VAL A 278 -39.34 13.45 -5.12
N ASN A 279 -40.44 14.21 -5.04
CA ASN A 279 -41.70 13.83 -5.66
C ASN A 279 -41.60 13.74 -7.18
N CYS A 280 -40.82 14.61 -7.81
CA CYS A 280 -40.52 14.54 -9.23
C CYS A 280 -39.75 13.26 -9.57
N ALA A 281 -38.63 13.01 -8.88
CA ALA A 281 -37.78 11.83 -9.08
C ALA A 281 -38.57 10.51 -8.95
N ARG A 282 -39.45 10.41 -7.94
CA ARG A 282 -40.33 9.24 -7.76
C ARG A 282 -41.21 8.91 -8.94
N ARG A 283 -41.71 9.93 -9.65
CA ARG A 283 -42.62 9.72 -10.79
C ARG A 283 -41.89 9.21 -12.03
N VAL A 284 -40.57 9.35 -12.08
CA VAL A 284 -39.75 9.13 -13.29
C VAL A 284 -38.70 8.03 -13.14
N MET A 285 -38.26 7.70 -11.92
CA MET A 285 -37.12 6.82 -11.64
C MET A 285 -37.19 5.40 -12.23
N ASN A 286 -38.39 4.85 -12.42
CA ASN A 286 -38.62 3.51 -12.98
C ASN A 286 -39.20 3.54 -14.41
N LYS A 287 -39.21 4.70 -15.08
CA LYS A 287 -39.82 4.86 -16.42
C LYS A 287 -38.83 4.74 -17.58
N ASP A 288 -37.61 4.28 -17.31
CA ASP A 288 -36.51 4.17 -18.27
C ASP A 288 -36.26 5.47 -19.07
N ILE A 289 -36.30 6.60 -18.36
CA ILE A 289 -36.01 7.93 -18.89
C ILE A 289 -34.82 8.54 -18.17
N SER A 290 -34.00 9.27 -18.92
CA SER A 290 -32.82 9.96 -18.38
C SER A 290 -33.22 11.08 -17.42
N ILE A 291 -32.55 11.14 -16.27
CA ILE A 291 -32.78 12.17 -15.24
C ILE A 291 -31.58 13.12 -15.25
N LEU A 292 -31.83 14.41 -15.51
CA LEU A 292 -30.83 15.47 -15.41
C LEU A 292 -30.94 16.17 -14.05
N LEU A 293 -29.86 16.17 -13.27
CA LEU A 293 -29.77 16.86 -11.98
C LEU A 293 -28.95 18.14 -12.13
N ILE A 294 -29.54 19.29 -11.84
CA ILE A 294 -28.92 20.61 -11.96
C ILE A 294 -28.76 21.24 -10.58
N GLY A 295 -27.65 21.93 -10.38
CA GLY A 295 -27.34 22.66 -9.15
C GLY A 295 -25.88 23.06 -9.10
N GLU A 296 -25.52 23.98 -8.22
CA GLU A 296 -24.14 24.44 -8.02
C GLU A 296 -23.22 23.32 -7.49
N THR A 297 -21.91 23.48 -7.60
CA THR A 297 -20.94 22.51 -7.07
C THR A 297 -21.12 22.39 -5.55
N GLY A 298 -21.17 21.17 -5.03
CA GLY A 298 -21.35 20.92 -3.59
C GLY A 298 -22.81 20.80 -3.10
N THR A 299 -23.83 21.00 -3.94
CA THR A 299 -25.24 20.90 -3.53
C THR A 299 -25.80 19.48 -3.35
N GLY A 300 -24.92 18.46 -3.32
CA GLY A 300 -25.34 17.07 -3.06
C GLY A 300 -25.95 16.31 -4.26
N LYS A 301 -25.74 16.77 -5.50
CA LYS A 301 -26.26 16.11 -6.73
C LYS A 301 -25.93 14.61 -6.81
N GLU A 302 -24.72 14.21 -6.42
CA GLU A 302 -24.32 12.79 -6.41
C GLU A 302 -25.10 11.98 -5.36
N VAL A 303 -25.32 12.57 -4.19
CA VAL A 303 -26.11 11.95 -3.12
C VAL A 303 -27.55 11.74 -3.57
N PHE A 304 -28.12 12.74 -4.25
CA PHE A 304 -29.46 12.64 -4.85
C PHE A 304 -29.54 11.56 -5.94
N ALA A 305 -28.57 11.49 -6.85
CA ALA A 305 -28.50 10.44 -7.88
C ALA A 305 -28.43 9.03 -7.27
N ARG A 306 -27.63 8.85 -6.22
CA ARG A 306 -27.48 7.58 -5.51
C ARG A 306 -28.74 7.18 -4.76
N ALA A 307 -29.45 8.15 -4.16
CA ALA A 307 -30.75 7.90 -3.53
C ALA A 307 -31.82 7.49 -4.56
N VAL A 308 -31.83 8.11 -5.75
CA VAL A 308 -32.70 7.68 -6.87
C VAL A 308 -32.37 6.25 -7.28
N HIS A 309 -31.09 5.90 -7.44
CA HIS A 309 -30.68 4.52 -7.78
C HIS A 309 -31.16 3.51 -6.73
N ASN A 310 -30.91 3.79 -5.44
CA ASN A 310 -31.25 2.92 -4.32
C ASN A 310 -32.76 2.73 -4.13
N ALA A 311 -33.57 3.71 -4.53
CA ALA A 311 -35.03 3.63 -4.44
C ALA A 311 -35.68 3.13 -5.74
N SER A 312 -34.90 2.85 -6.80
CA SER A 312 -35.39 2.35 -8.08
C SER A 312 -35.40 0.82 -8.15
N ASP A 313 -36.02 0.26 -9.19
CA ASP A 313 -35.99 -1.18 -9.46
C ASP A 313 -34.56 -1.69 -9.77
N ARG A 314 -33.64 -0.77 -10.09
CA ARG A 314 -32.21 -1.04 -10.36
C ARG A 314 -31.34 -0.99 -9.12
N ALA A 315 -31.89 -0.86 -7.91
CA ALA A 315 -31.13 -0.76 -6.66
C ALA A 315 -30.12 -1.91 -6.43
N LYS A 316 -30.39 -3.10 -7.00
CA LYS A 316 -29.48 -4.27 -6.92
C LYS A 316 -28.42 -4.32 -8.02
N GLN A 317 -28.47 -3.41 -8.99
CA GLN A 317 -27.51 -3.32 -10.10
C GLN A 317 -26.38 -2.34 -9.76
N HIS A 318 -25.28 -2.43 -10.50
CA HIS A 318 -24.12 -1.56 -10.30
C HIS A 318 -24.46 -0.09 -10.56
N PHE A 319 -24.09 0.79 -9.63
CA PHE A 319 -24.11 2.23 -9.82
C PHE A 319 -22.72 2.70 -10.27
N VAL A 320 -22.61 3.19 -11.51
CA VAL A 320 -21.34 3.68 -12.07
C VAL A 320 -21.40 5.20 -12.14
N ALA A 321 -20.51 5.87 -11.42
CA ALA A 321 -20.33 7.31 -11.49
C ALA A 321 -19.19 7.63 -12.45
N LEU A 322 -19.44 8.52 -13.40
CA LEU A 322 -18.45 8.95 -14.39
C LEU A 322 -18.31 10.48 -14.38
N ASN A 323 -17.07 10.96 -14.27
CA ASN A 323 -16.77 12.38 -14.37
C ASN A 323 -16.56 12.79 -15.82
N CYS A 324 -17.62 13.27 -16.49
CA CYS A 324 -17.54 13.67 -17.90
C CYS A 324 -16.59 14.85 -18.17
N ALA A 325 -16.27 15.68 -17.17
CA ALA A 325 -15.31 16.78 -17.34
C ALA A 325 -13.84 16.30 -17.39
N SER A 326 -13.59 15.06 -16.97
CA SER A 326 -12.24 14.45 -16.99
C SER A 326 -11.94 13.67 -18.27
N ILE A 327 -12.91 13.59 -19.19
CA ILE A 327 -12.77 12.87 -20.46
C ILE A 327 -12.64 13.89 -21.59
N PRO A 328 -11.56 13.87 -22.39
CA PRO A 328 -11.45 14.71 -23.58
C PRO A 328 -12.64 14.49 -24.52
N GLU A 329 -13.19 15.56 -25.10
CA GLU A 329 -14.37 15.49 -25.97
C GLU A 329 -14.18 14.53 -27.15
N SER A 330 -12.95 14.40 -27.65
CA SER A 330 -12.58 13.46 -28.70
C SER A 330 -12.59 11.97 -28.30
N LEU A 331 -12.68 11.66 -27.00
CA LEU A 331 -12.64 10.29 -26.45
C LEU A 331 -13.93 9.89 -25.72
N ILE A 332 -14.86 10.82 -25.52
CA ILE A 332 -16.08 10.57 -24.73
C ILE A 332 -16.95 9.48 -25.34
N GLU A 333 -17.05 9.44 -26.68
CA GLU A 333 -17.82 8.42 -27.39
C GLU A 333 -17.15 7.04 -27.30
N SER A 334 -15.82 6.97 -27.43
CA SER A 334 -15.06 5.72 -27.35
C SER A 334 -15.05 5.11 -25.95
N GLU A 335 -15.09 5.93 -24.90
CA GLU A 335 -15.13 5.49 -23.50
C GLU A 335 -16.55 5.08 -23.06
N LEU A 336 -17.59 5.77 -23.54
CA LEU A 336 -18.98 5.51 -23.15
C LEU A 336 -19.65 4.39 -23.95
N PHE A 337 -19.33 4.27 -25.24
CA PHE A 337 -20.01 3.35 -26.16
C PHE A 337 -19.08 2.27 -26.74
N GLY A 338 -17.78 2.35 -26.44
CA GLY A 338 -16.75 1.47 -26.97
C GLY A 338 -16.34 1.83 -28.41
N TYR A 339 -15.24 1.26 -28.89
CA TYR A 339 -14.76 1.46 -30.26
C TYR A 339 -14.25 0.17 -30.88
N LYS A 340 -14.28 0.09 -32.22
CA LYS A 340 -13.68 -1.01 -32.97
C LYS A 340 -12.17 -0.81 -33.10
N GLN A 341 -11.40 -1.87 -32.95
CA GLN A 341 -9.94 -1.84 -33.02
C GLN A 341 -9.46 -1.14 -34.32
N GLY A 342 -8.62 -0.11 -34.19
CA GLY A 342 -8.14 0.72 -35.31
C GLY A 342 -8.95 1.99 -35.63
N ALA A 343 -9.96 2.37 -34.84
CA ALA A 343 -10.77 3.57 -35.07
C ALA A 343 -10.00 4.91 -34.94
N PHE A 344 -8.91 4.93 -34.17
CA PHE A 344 -8.00 6.09 -34.05
C PHE A 344 -6.57 5.63 -33.78
N THR A 345 -5.60 6.54 -33.90
CA THR A 345 -4.14 6.25 -33.90
C THR A 345 -3.58 5.66 -32.59
N GLY A 346 -4.39 5.54 -31.53
CA GLY A 346 -4.07 4.85 -30.28
C GLY A 346 -4.81 3.52 -30.05
N ALA A 347 -5.70 3.11 -30.96
CA ALA A 347 -6.58 1.94 -30.82
C ALA A 347 -5.89 0.58 -31.10
N ARG A 348 -4.57 0.48 -30.92
CA ARG A 348 -3.79 -0.77 -31.05
C ARG A 348 -3.34 -1.24 -29.68
N SER A 349 -3.85 -2.38 -29.24
CA SER A 349 -3.33 -3.10 -28.07
C SER A 349 -1.86 -3.46 -28.31
N LYS A 350 -0.99 -3.07 -27.39
CA LYS A 350 0.24 -3.84 -27.13
C LYS A 350 -0.09 -5.02 -26.24
#